data_AF-A0A3M1YD02-F1
#
_entry.id   AF-A0A3M1YD02-F1
#
_cell.length_a   1.000
_cell.length_b   1.000
_cell.length_c   1.000
_cell.angle_alpha   90.00
_cell.angle_beta   90.00
_cell.angle_gamma   90.00
#
_symmetry.space_group_name_H-M   'P 1'
#
loop_
_entity.id
_entity.type
_entity.pdbx_description
1 polymer ?
#
loop_
_entity_poly.entity_id
_entity_poly.type
_entity_poly.pdbx_seq_one_letter_code
_entity_poly.pdbx_strand_id
1 'polypeptide(L)'
;MFFVFFAFGIISTIFLIRDILVLIGIYKDPILILFQRYGNHEPVYYPFPALLFWLGLLVISIGWVIQSITTIHVPSLEISFLLWFLAYLAHQFQQPAQDAVPVLPSWYRQLMQETSRVERRRIAYMWLHLPLRTRLLYNASNHQFFLWADLVIIATIEEA
;
A
#
# COMPACT_ATOMS: atom_id res chain seq x y z
N MET A 1 -18.41 -24.71 0.56
CA MET A 1 -16.99 -24.39 0.30
C MET A 1 -16.81 -23.45 -0.88
N PHE A 2 -17.47 -23.68 -2.02
CA PHE A 2 -17.40 -22.80 -3.21
C PHE A 2 -17.54 -21.29 -2.90
N PHE A 3 -18.64 -20.88 -2.25
CA PHE A 3 -18.90 -19.47 -1.93
C PHE A 3 -17.82 -18.82 -1.04
N VAL A 4 -17.17 -19.60 -0.18
CA VAL A 4 -16.11 -19.10 0.71
C VAL A 4 -14.87 -18.74 -0.09
N PHE A 5 -14.42 -19.64 -0.97
CA PHE A 5 -13.27 -19.37 -1.85
C PHE A 5 -13.56 -18.26 -2.85
N PHE A 6 -14.80 -18.18 -3.35
CA PHE A 6 -15.22 -17.07 -4.20
C PHE A 6 -15.15 -15.72 -3.47
N ALA A 7 -15.64 -15.65 -2.22
CA ALA A 7 -15.53 -14.44 -1.40
C ALA A 7 -14.07 -14.06 -1.12
N PHE A 8 -13.20 -15.03 -0.80
CA PHE A 8 -11.76 -14.77 -0.65
C PHE A 8 -11.12 -14.27 -1.95
N GLY A 9 -11.53 -14.79 -3.11
CA GLY A 9 -11.10 -14.29 -4.41
C GLY A 9 -11.45 -12.81 -4.62
N ILE A 10 -12.68 -12.41 -4.30
CA ILE A 10 -13.10 -11.00 -4.37
C ILE A 10 -12.27 -10.13 -3.42
N ILE A 11 -12.13 -10.54 -2.17
CA ILE A 11 -11.37 -9.80 -1.15
C ILE A 11 -9.92 -9.62 -1.59
N SER A 12 -9.27 -10.70 -2.04
CA SER A 12 -7.88 -10.65 -2.51
C SER A 12 -7.70 -9.71 -3.70
N THR A 13 -8.67 -9.70 -4.63
CA THR A 13 -8.67 -8.78 -5.79
C THR A 13 -8.76 -7.33 -5.34
N ILE A 14 -9.63 -7.00 -4.39
CA ILE A 14 -9.77 -5.63 -3.85
C ILE A 14 -8.44 -5.16 -3.24
N PHE A 15 -7.79 -6.00 -2.43
CA PHE A 15 -6.51 -5.64 -1.81
C PHE A 15 -5.37 -5.53 -2.83
N LEU A 16 -5.33 -6.38 -3.86
CA LEU A 16 -4.36 -6.26 -4.96
C LEU A 16 -4.56 -4.97 -5.74
N ILE A 17 -5.80 -4.62 -6.09
CA ILE A 17 -6.11 -3.35 -6.77
C ILE A 17 -5.65 -2.18 -5.90
N ARG A 18 -5.95 -2.21 -4.59
CA ARG A 18 -5.49 -1.18 -3.65
C ARG A 18 -3.96 -1.05 -3.70
N ASP A 19 -3.23 -2.14 -3.58
CA ASP A 19 -1.77 -2.11 -3.54
C ASP A 19 -1.15 -1.66 -4.87
N ILE A 20 -1.75 -2.04 -6.00
CA ILE A 20 -1.39 -1.54 -7.35
C ILE A 20 -1.63 -0.03 -7.44
N LEU A 21 -2.76 0.48 -6.97
CA LEU A 21 -3.04 1.92 -6.97
C LEU A 21 -2.05 2.71 -6.12
N VAL A 22 -1.56 2.12 -5.02
CA VAL A 22 -0.49 2.73 -4.22
C VAL A 22 0.84 2.73 -4.98
N LEU A 23 1.20 1.63 -5.63
CA LEU A 23 2.43 1.54 -6.45
C LEU A 23 2.45 2.54 -7.61
N ILE A 24 1.32 2.70 -8.31
CA ILE A 24 1.17 3.69 -9.38
C ILE A 24 1.23 5.13 -8.80
N GLY A 25 0.93 5.31 -7.52
CA GLY A 25 0.97 6.60 -6.84
C GLY A 25 -0.34 7.38 -6.85
N ILE A 26 -1.43 6.75 -7.29
CA ILE A 26 -2.78 7.35 -7.27
C ILE A 26 -3.32 7.33 -5.84
N TYR A 27 -3.17 6.20 -5.12
CA TYR A 27 -3.74 6.05 -3.79
C TYR A 27 -2.72 6.38 -2.70
N LYS A 28 -2.87 7.56 -2.06
CA LYS A 28 -1.90 8.11 -1.11
C LYS A 28 -2.24 7.80 0.35
N ASP A 29 -3.51 7.50 0.66
CA ASP A 29 -4.00 7.24 2.03
C ASP A 29 -3.15 6.24 2.81
N PRO A 30 -2.81 5.04 2.28
CA PRO A 30 -2.14 4.02 3.08
C PRO A 30 -0.74 4.45 3.51
N ILE A 31 -0.08 5.27 2.69
CA ILE A 31 1.25 5.78 2.96
C ILE A 31 1.19 6.91 3.99
N LEU A 32 0.26 7.85 3.84
CA LEU A 32 0.14 8.98 4.75
C LEU A 32 -0.23 8.55 6.17
N ILE A 33 -1.04 7.51 6.33
CA ILE A 33 -1.37 6.95 7.66
C ILE A 33 -0.11 6.46 8.40
N LEU A 34 0.90 5.95 7.69
CA LEU A 34 2.12 5.43 8.33
C LEU A 34 2.91 6.54 9.01
N PHE A 35 2.90 7.75 8.44
CA PHE A 35 3.62 8.89 8.99
C PHE A 35 3.08 9.37 10.34
N GLN A 36 1.87 8.97 10.74
CA GLN A 36 1.33 9.31 12.07
C GLN A 36 2.04 8.57 13.21
N ARG A 37 2.64 7.41 12.93
CA ARG A 37 3.16 6.54 13.97
C ARG A 37 4.41 7.16 14.61
N TYR A 38 4.39 7.33 15.93
CA TYR A 38 5.57 7.68 16.71
C TYR A 38 6.51 6.47 16.80
N GLY A 39 7.80 6.68 16.49
CA GLY A 39 8.84 5.65 16.56
C GLY A 39 10.22 6.25 16.32
N ASN A 40 11.28 5.51 16.63
CA ASN A 40 12.65 5.99 16.38
C ASN A 40 12.99 6.00 14.88
N HIS A 41 12.47 5.04 14.12
CA HIS A 41 12.64 4.93 12.67
C HIS A 41 11.40 5.43 11.92
N GLU A 42 11.59 6.01 10.74
CA GLU A 42 10.49 6.39 9.86
C GLU A 42 9.96 5.16 9.13
N PRO A 43 8.66 4.83 9.23
CA PRO A 43 8.14 3.63 8.61
C PRO A 43 8.15 3.76 7.09
N VAL A 44 8.95 2.93 6.42
CA VAL A 44 8.96 2.83 4.96
C VAL A 44 7.80 1.93 4.53
N TYR A 45 6.97 2.41 3.60
CA TYR A 45 5.92 1.59 3.02
C TYR A 45 6.51 0.55 2.06
N TYR A 46 6.38 -0.73 2.39
CA TYR A 46 6.86 -1.83 1.57
C TYR A 46 5.69 -2.71 1.12
N PRO A 47 5.11 -2.47 -0.08
CA PRO A 47 3.91 -3.19 -0.54
C PRO A 47 4.18 -4.62 -0.99
N PHE A 48 5.44 -4.98 -1.27
CA PHE A 48 5.79 -6.24 -1.93
C PHE A 48 5.36 -7.52 -1.18
N PRO A 49 5.54 -7.64 0.15
CA PRO A 49 5.09 -8.82 0.89
C PRO A 49 3.56 -8.93 0.91
N ALA A 50 2.87 -7.79 1.01
CA ALA A 50 1.41 -7.77 0.95
C ALA A 50 0.91 -8.21 -0.43
N LEU A 51 1.52 -7.71 -1.51
CA LEU A 51 1.21 -8.12 -2.88
C LEU A 51 1.38 -9.62 -3.08
N LEU A 52 2.53 -10.19 -2.67
CA LEU A 52 2.78 -11.62 -2.77
C LEU A 52 1.76 -12.44 -1.96
N PHE A 53 1.43 -11.97 -0.76
CA PHE A 53 0.45 -12.62 0.10
C PHE A 53 -0.94 -12.67 -0.55
N TRP A 54 -1.45 -11.52 -1.02
CA TRP A 54 -2.76 -11.43 -1.66
C TRP A 54 -2.80 -12.15 -3.01
N LEU A 55 -1.70 -12.16 -3.77
CA LEU A 55 -1.59 -12.92 -5.00
C LEU A 55 -1.63 -14.43 -4.75
N GLY A 56 -0.96 -14.91 -3.69
CA GLY A 56 -1.09 -16.30 -3.25
C GLY A 56 -2.53 -16.65 -2.88
N LEU A 57 -3.23 -15.78 -2.15
CA LEU A 57 -4.64 -15.98 -1.80
C LEU A 57 -5.57 -15.97 -3.03
N LEU A 58 -5.24 -15.17 -4.05
CA LEU A 58 -5.96 -15.14 -5.32
C LEU A 58 -5.74 -16.43 -6.12
N VAL A 59 -4.51 -16.94 -6.19
CA VAL A 59 -4.19 -18.17 -6.93
C VAL A 59 -4.90 -19.38 -6.33
N ILE A 60 -4.87 -19.54 -5.00
CA ILE A 60 -5.57 -20.64 -4.33
C ILE A 60 -7.09 -20.52 -4.51
N SER A 61 -7.66 -19.32 -4.39
CA SER A 61 -9.11 -19.14 -4.54
C SER A 61 -9.59 -19.43 -5.95
N ILE A 62 -8.90 -18.93 -6.98
CA ILE A 62 -9.21 -19.23 -8.39
C ILE A 62 -9.01 -20.72 -8.68
N GLY A 63 -7.91 -21.31 -8.21
CA GLY A 63 -7.62 -22.74 -8.40
C GLY A 63 -8.72 -23.64 -7.85
N TRP A 64 -9.22 -23.35 -6.65
CA TRP A 64 -10.35 -24.07 -6.05
C TRP A 64 -11.66 -23.88 -6.82
N VAL A 65 -11.95 -22.66 -7.29
CA VAL A 65 -13.14 -22.39 -8.11
C VAL A 65 -13.06 -23.17 -9.43
N ILE A 66 -11.91 -23.17 -10.12
CA ILE A 66 -11.74 -23.91 -11.38
C ILE A 66 -11.87 -25.42 -11.16
N GLN A 67 -11.24 -25.99 -10.12
CA GLN A 67 -11.37 -27.42 -9.79
C GLN A 67 -12.78 -27.83 -9.40
N SER A 68 -13.58 -26.91 -8.85
CA SER A 68 -14.97 -27.21 -8.52
C SER A 68 -15.90 -27.26 -9.74
N ILE A 69 -15.49 -26.61 -10.84
CA ILE A 69 -16.26 -26.53 -12.10
C ILE A 69 -15.72 -27.55 -13.12
N THR A 70 -14.43 -27.87 -13.06
CA THR A 70 -13.73 -28.73 -14.03
C THR A 70 -12.99 -29.85 -13.33
N THR A 71 -12.84 -31.01 -13.99
CA THR A 71 -12.08 -32.15 -13.45
C THR A 71 -10.55 -31.96 -13.56
N ILE A 72 -10.09 -30.77 -13.95
CA ILE A 72 -8.67 -30.47 -14.17
C ILE A 72 -8.03 -30.13 -12.83
N HIS A 73 -7.01 -30.89 -12.44
CA HIS A 73 -6.22 -30.57 -11.26
C HIS A 73 -5.24 -29.44 -11.56
N VAL A 74 -5.47 -28.27 -10.96
CA VAL A 74 -4.56 -27.12 -11.01
C VAL A 74 -3.71 -27.12 -9.74
N PRO A 75 -2.37 -27.13 -9.81
CA PRO A 75 -1.47 -27.12 -8.63
C PRO A 75 -1.44 -25.75 -7.94
N SER A 76 -2.60 -25.29 -7.50
CA SER A 76 -2.82 -23.96 -6.94
C SER A 76 -2.31 -23.85 -5.51
N LEU A 77 -2.24 -24.96 -4.77
CA LEU A 77 -1.74 -24.99 -3.39
C LEU A 77 -0.21 -24.79 -3.36
N GLU A 78 0.51 -25.48 -4.23
CA GLU A 78 1.97 -25.43 -4.33
C GLU A 78 2.44 -24.03 -4.73
N ILE A 79 1.78 -23.45 -5.75
CA ILE A 79 2.07 -22.08 -6.20
C ILE A 79 1.78 -21.08 -5.08
N SER A 80 0.66 -21.21 -4.39
CA SER A 80 0.28 -20.28 -3.31
C SER A 80 1.21 -20.39 -2.11
N PHE A 81 1.64 -21.60 -1.76
CA PHE A 81 2.61 -21.83 -0.70
C PHE A 81 3.97 -21.20 -1.04
N LEU A 82 4.44 -21.35 -2.28
CA LEU A 82 5.65 -20.69 -2.76
C LEU A 82 5.54 -19.16 -2.65
N LEU A 83 4.40 -18.58 -3.04
CA LEU A 83 4.16 -17.14 -2.96
C LEU A 83 4.13 -16.64 -1.50
N TRP A 84 3.49 -17.37 -0.60
CA TRP A 84 3.48 -17.04 0.82
C TRP A 84 4.86 -17.21 1.47
N PHE A 85 5.62 -18.21 1.06
CA PHE A 85 7.00 -18.38 1.49
C PHE A 85 7.88 -17.20 1.02
N LEU A 86 7.75 -16.78 -0.24
CA LEU A 86 8.41 -15.58 -0.73
C LEU A 86 7.94 -14.31 0.00
N ALA A 87 6.65 -14.19 0.31
CA ALA A 87 6.13 -13.07 1.11
C ALA A 87 6.76 -13.02 2.51
N TYR A 88 6.91 -14.19 3.15
CA TYR A 88 7.56 -14.32 4.44
C TYR A 88 9.05 -13.91 4.37
N LEU A 89 9.78 -14.42 3.38
CA LEU A 89 11.18 -14.02 3.16
C LEU A 89 11.28 -12.50 2.89
N ALA A 90 10.43 -11.97 2.02
CA ALA A 90 10.39 -10.54 1.72
C ALA A 90 10.10 -9.70 2.97
N HIS A 91 9.28 -10.19 3.89
CA HIS A 91 9.04 -9.54 5.19
C HIS A 91 10.27 -9.59 6.09
N GLN A 92 10.96 -10.74 6.15
CA GLN A 92 12.15 -10.91 6.99
C GLN A 92 13.34 -10.06 6.50
N PHE A 93 13.49 -9.91 5.19
CA PHE A 93 14.56 -9.12 4.56
C PHE A 93 14.19 -7.64 4.34
N GLN A 94 13.13 -7.13 4.99
CA GLN A 94 12.73 -5.72 4.88
C GLN A 94 13.81 -4.75 5.34
N GLN A 95 14.57 -5.11 6.39
CA GLN A 95 15.56 -4.20 7.00
C GLN A 95 16.74 -3.84 6.08
N PRO A 96 17.44 -4.80 5.42
CA PRO A 96 18.51 -4.47 4.49
C PRO A 96 18.03 -3.83 3.17
N ALA A 97 16.73 -3.94 2.84
CA ALA A 97 16.15 -3.40 1.61
C ALA A 97 15.67 -1.95 1.75
N GLN A 98 15.72 -1.33 2.93
CA GLN A 98 15.38 0.09 3.10
C GLN A 98 16.37 1.01 2.38
N ASP A 99 17.63 0.58 2.25
CA ASP A 99 18.69 1.29 1.51
C ASP A 99 18.58 1.09 -0.01
N ALA A 100 17.92 0.01 -0.45
CA ALA A 100 17.63 -0.26 -1.84
C ALA A 100 16.31 0.42 -2.21
N VAL A 101 16.38 1.58 -2.88
CA VAL A 101 15.26 2.41 -3.33
C VAL A 101 14.06 1.53 -3.73
N PRO A 102 13.03 1.37 -2.87
CA PRO A 102 11.86 0.64 -3.28
C PRO A 102 11.24 1.42 -4.45
N VAL A 103 10.55 0.71 -5.35
CA VAL A 103 9.76 1.31 -6.44
C VAL A 103 8.59 2.06 -5.81
N LEU A 104 8.90 3.20 -5.21
CA LEU A 104 7.98 4.11 -4.57
C LEU A 104 7.53 5.12 -5.63
N PRO A 105 6.26 5.55 -5.56
CA PRO A 105 5.75 6.52 -6.50
C PRO A 105 6.55 7.82 -6.41
N SER A 106 6.65 8.53 -7.54
CA SER A 106 7.45 9.77 -7.65
C SER A 106 7.07 10.81 -6.60
N TRP A 107 5.76 10.98 -6.33
CA TRP A 107 5.28 11.90 -5.30
C TRP A 107 5.82 11.57 -3.91
N TYR A 108 5.96 10.28 -3.56
CA TYR A 108 6.47 9.91 -2.24
C TYR A 108 7.94 10.27 -2.12
N ARG A 109 8.74 10.00 -3.16
CA ARG A 109 10.16 10.36 -3.18
C ARG A 109 10.36 11.87 -3.09
N GLN A 110 9.56 12.63 -3.83
CA GLN A 110 9.59 14.09 -3.79
C GLN A 110 9.21 14.61 -2.39
N LEU A 111 8.11 14.11 -1.80
CA LEU A 111 7.72 14.48 -0.44
C LEU A 111 8.83 14.19 0.58
N MET A 112 9.47 13.03 0.48
CA MET A 112 10.57 12.64 1.38
C MET A 112 11.81 13.55 1.24
N GLN A 113 12.08 14.07 0.03
CA GLN A 113 13.22 14.95 -0.24
C GLN A 113 12.96 16.40 0.17
N GLU A 114 11.73 16.88 0.01
CA GLU A 114 11.37 18.28 0.21
C GLU A 114 10.94 18.61 1.64
N THR A 115 10.55 17.62 2.43
CA THR A 115 9.98 17.85 3.77
C THR A 115 10.81 17.24 4.89
N SER A 116 10.67 17.82 6.08
CA SER A 116 11.19 17.23 7.31
C SER A 116 10.24 16.15 7.85
N ARG A 117 10.75 15.31 8.77
CA ARG A 117 9.94 14.30 9.46
C ARG A 117 8.77 14.90 10.23
N VAL A 118 8.94 16.10 10.80
CA VAL A 118 7.90 16.80 11.57
C VAL A 118 6.82 17.31 10.63
N GLU A 119 7.20 17.87 9.49
CA GLU A 119 6.26 18.32 8.45
C GLU A 119 5.41 17.17 7.90
N ARG A 120 6.04 16.03 7.55
CA ARG A 120 5.30 14.85 7.07
C ARG A 120 4.26 14.36 8.07
N ARG A 121 4.57 14.41 9.36
CA ARG A 121 3.61 14.07 10.43
C ARG A 121 2.42 15.02 10.43
N ARG A 122 2.66 16.33 10.35
CA ARG A 122 1.59 17.34 10.30
C ARG A 122 0.70 17.15 9.07
N ILE A 123 1.32 16.94 7.90
CA ILE A 123 0.61 16.59 6.66
C ILE A 123 -0.25 15.34 6.88
N ALA A 124 0.30 14.29 7.47
CA ALA A 124 -0.43 13.05 7.73
C ALA A 124 -1.59 13.19 8.73
N TYR A 125 -1.44 14.02 9.75
CA TYR A 125 -2.53 14.36 10.68
C TYR A 125 -3.63 15.15 9.97
N MET A 126 -3.26 16.19 9.23
CA MET A 126 -4.22 17.01 8.49
C MET A 126 -4.95 16.21 7.40
N TRP A 127 -4.26 15.25 6.77
CA TRP A 127 -4.85 14.37 5.77
C TRP A 127 -6.05 13.58 6.29
N LEU A 128 -6.00 13.09 7.54
CA LEU A 128 -7.12 12.35 8.13
C LEU A 128 -8.36 13.20 8.35
N HIS A 129 -8.16 14.49 8.62
CA HIS A 129 -9.25 15.42 8.87
C HIS A 129 -9.91 15.91 7.57
N LEU A 130 -9.31 15.61 6.41
CA LEU A 130 -9.89 15.98 5.13
C LEU A 130 -11.16 15.17 4.79
N PRO A 131 -12.20 15.84 4.29
CA PRO A 131 -13.35 15.17 3.69
C PRO A 131 -12.94 14.21 2.58
N LEU A 132 -13.69 13.11 2.43
CA LEU A 132 -13.41 12.08 1.42
C LEU A 132 -13.29 12.65 -0.01
N ARG A 133 -14.15 13.60 -0.38
CA ARG A 133 -14.14 14.24 -1.71
C ARG A 133 -12.83 14.98 -1.97
N THR A 134 -12.31 15.68 -0.97
CA THR A 134 -11.06 16.43 -1.07
C THR A 134 -9.87 15.49 -1.19
N ARG A 135 -9.86 14.38 -0.43
CA ARG A 135 -8.82 13.34 -0.55
C ARG A 135 -8.80 12.70 -1.94
N LEU A 136 -9.96 12.45 -2.55
CA LEU A 136 -10.02 11.92 -3.92
C LEU A 136 -9.39 12.88 -4.93
N LEU A 137 -9.63 14.18 -4.78
CA LEU A 137 -9.06 15.23 -5.64
C LEU A 137 -7.53 15.28 -5.52
N TYR A 138 -7.00 15.27 -4.30
CA TYR A 138 -5.54 15.22 -4.06
C TYR A 138 -4.90 13.89 -4.45
N ASN A 139 -5.62 12.78 -4.34
CA ASN A 139 -5.17 11.49 -4.84
C ASN A 139 -5.00 11.52 -6.37
N ALA A 140 -5.93 12.16 -7.10
CA ALA A 140 -5.90 12.27 -8.55
C ALA A 140 -4.79 13.19 -9.10
N SER A 141 -4.42 14.24 -8.37
CA SER A 141 -3.42 15.22 -8.83
C SER A 141 -2.30 15.43 -7.82
N ASN A 142 -1.08 15.00 -8.19
CA ASN A 142 0.12 15.22 -7.38
C ASN A 142 0.38 16.72 -7.15
N HIS A 143 0.14 17.56 -8.17
CA HIS A 143 0.34 19.01 -8.04
C HIS A 143 -0.57 19.62 -6.97
N GLN A 144 -1.87 19.27 -6.97
CA GLN A 144 -2.81 19.78 -5.97
C GLN A 144 -2.49 19.23 -4.56
N PHE A 145 -2.03 17.99 -4.48
CA PHE A 145 -1.55 17.41 -3.24
C PHE A 145 -0.37 18.20 -2.65
N PHE A 146 0.64 18.53 -3.46
CA PHE A 146 1.80 19.30 -2.98
C PHE A 146 1.44 20.74 -2.60
N LEU A 147 0.61 21.44 -3.38
CA LEU A 147 0.12 22.77 -2.99
C LEU A 147 -0.59 22.74 -1.63
N TRP A 148 -1.42 21.74 -1.40
CA TRP A 148 -2.08 21.57 -0.10
C TRP A 148 -1.08 21.22 1.01
N ALA A 149 -0.10 20.37 0.75
CA ALA A 149 0.94 20.02 1.72
C ALA A 149 1.77 21.25 2.12
N ASP A 150 2.16 22.08 1.16
CA ASP A 150 2.90 23.32 1.40
C ASP A 150 2.09 24.30 2.26
N LEU A 151 0.79 24.44 1.98
CA LEU A 151 -0.11 25.26 2.81
C LEU A 151 -0.19 24.75 4.25
N VAL A 152 -0.27 23.43 4.46
CA VAL A 152 -0.24 22.83 5.80
C VAL A 152 1.07 23.12 6.51
N ILE A 153 2.20 23.04 5.80
CA ILE A 153 3.51 23.34 6.37
C ILE A 153 3.58 24.80 6.80
N ILE A 154 3.26 25.74 5.89
CA ILE A 154 3.30 27.18 6.16
C ILE A 154 2.38 27.55 7.32
N ALA A 155 1.12 27.09 7.31
CA ALA A 155 0.15 27.41 8.36
C ALA A 155 0.55 26.89 9.74
N THR A 156 1.33 25.80 9.81
CA THR A 156 1.75 25.21 11.09
C THR A 156 3.11 25.71 11.57
N ILE A 157 3.85 26.48 10.77
CA ILE A 157 5.10 27.13 11.17
C ILE A 157 4.81 28.38 12.01
N GLU A 158 3.70 29.09 11.76
CA GLU A 158 3.34 30.32 12.48
C GLU A 158 2.86 30.08 13.93
N GLU A 159 2.51 28.84 14.30
CA GLU A 159 2.03 28.48 15.64
C GLU A 159 3.13 27.99 16.60
N ALA A 160 4.41 28.03 16.18
CA ALA A 160 5.57 27.56 16.97
C ALA A 160 6.50 28.71 17.38
#